data_AF-X0SE44-F1
#
_entry.id   AF-X0SE44-F1
#
_cell.length_a   1.000
_cell.length_b   1.000
_cell.length_c   1.000
_cell.angle_alpha   90.00
_cell.angle_beta   90.00
_cell.angle_gamma   90.00
#
_symmetry.space_group_name_H-M   'P 1'
#
loop_
_entity.id
_entity.type
_entity.pdbx_description
1 polymer ?
#
loop_
_entity_poly.entity_id
_entity_poly.type
_entity_poly.pdbx_seq_one_letter_code
_entity_poly.pdbx_strand_id
1 'polypeptide(L)' 'MSDPEPDRRILASSTLTRNYQVTIPKPVRARFRFEEGDLVVFIEEEGRLLIEKG' A
#
# COMPACT_ATOMS: atom_id res chain seq x y z
N MET A 1 14.55 -2.74 25.22
CA MET A 1 13.75 -3.70 24.43
C MET A 1 13.31 -2.94 23.20
N SER A 2 13.97 -3.16 22.07
CA SER A 2 13.48 -2.64 20.79
C SER A 2 12.39 -3.58 20.34
N ASP A 3 11.21 -3.05 20.02
CA ASP A 3 10.15 -3.82 19.36
C ASP A 3 10.75 -4.56 18.16
N PRO A 4 10.42 -5.85 17.93
CA PRO A 4 10.85 -6.54 16.73
C PRO A 4 10.29 -5.78 15.52
N GLU A 5 11.16 -5.43 14.57
CA GLU A 5 10.71 -4.80 13.33
C GLU A 5 9.62 -5.68 12.70
N PRO A 6 8.45 -5.12 12.35
CA PRO A 6 7.38 -5.90 11.76
C PRO A 6 7.90 -6.59 10.50
N ASP A 7 7.54 -7.86 10.34
CA ASP A 7 8.01 -8.74 9.27
C ASP A 7 7.74 -8.12 7.88
N ARG A 8 8.75 -7.43 7.34
CA ARG A 8 8.61 -6.62 6.11
C ARG A 8 8.63 -7.53 4.91
N ARG A 9 7.46 -7.75 4.31
CA ARG A 9 7.31 -8.57 3.11
C ARG A 9 6.81 -7.75 1.92
N ILE A 10 7.48 -7.90 0.77
CA ILE A 10 7.00 -7.37 -0.51
C ILE A 10 5.88 -8.28 -1.02
N LEU A 11 4.67 -7.74 -1.20
CA LEU A 11 3.52 -8.48 -1.71
C LEU A 11 3.41 -8.42 -3.23
N ALA A 12 3.78 -7.28 -3.82
CA ALA A 12 3.85 -7.04 -5.26
C ALA A 12 4.59 -5.72 -5.50
N SER A 13 5.00 -5.47 -6.74
CA SER A 13 5.50 -4.17 -7.20
C SER A 13 4.61 -3.61 -8.31
N SER A 14 4.63 -2.29 -8.48
CA SER A 14 3.98 -1.59 -9.58
C SER A 14 4.77 -0.34 -9.94
N THR A 15 4.71 0.04 -11.21
CA THR A 15 5.39 1.22 -11.74
C THR A 15 4.42 2.39 -11.77
N LEU A 16 4.92 3.59 -11.45
CA LEU A 16 4.18 4.84 -11.61
C LEU A 16 3.96 5.12 -13.10
N THR A 17 2.71 5.31 -13.51
CA THR A 17 2.39 5.64 -14.91
C THR A 17 2.68 7.12 -15.20
N ARG A 18 2.60 7.51 -16.48
CA ARG A 18 2.76 8.91 -16.91
C ARG A 18 1.77 9.88 -16.28
N ASN A 19 0.64 9.36 -15.78
CA ASN A 19 -0.41 10.14 -15.12
C ASN A 19 -0.29 10.06 -13.59
N TYR A 20 0.86 9.65 -13.06
CA TYR A 20 1.12 9.53 -11.62
C TYR A 20 0.18 8.55 -10.91
N GLN A 21 -0.28 7.51 -11.62
CA GLN A 21 -1.12 6.46 -11.06
C GLN A 21 -0.29 5.22 -10.76
N VAL A 22 -0.61 4.53 -9.67
CA VAL A 22 -0.14 3.18 -9.38
C VAL A 22 -1.33 2.23 -9.37
N THR A 23 -1.17 1.05 -9.97
CA THR A 23 -2.17 -0.01 -9.86
C THR A 23 -1.99 -0.72 -8.53
N ILE A 24 -3.05 -0.91 -7.75
CA ILE A 24 -3.01 -1.83 -6.59
C ILE A 24 -3.08 -3.26 -7.16
N PRO A 25 -2.02 -4.09 -7.12
CA PRO A 25 -2.00 -5.38 -7.80
C PRO A 25 -3.01 -6.38 -7.21
N LYS A 26 -3.45 -7.36 -8.01
CA LYS A 26 -4.44 -8.37 -7.58
C LYS A 26 -4.11 -9.04 -6.23
N PRO A 27 -2.86 -9.45 -5.93
CA PRO A 27 -2.52 -10.03 -4.62
C PRO A 27 -2.75 -9.05 -3.45
N VAL A 28 -2.46 -7.77 -3.67
CA VAL A 28 -2.65 -6.71 -2.67
C VAL A 28 -4.15 -6.44 -2.48
N ARG A 29 -4.92 -6.29 -3.58
CA ARG A 29 -6.37 -6.10 -3.51
C ARG A 29 -7.08 -7.25 -2.79
N ALA A 30 -6.72 -8.49 -3.12
CA ALA A 30 -7.33 -9.66 -2.49
C ALA A 30 -6.99 -9.75 -0.99
N ARG A 31 -5.74 -9.43 -0.61
CA ARG A 31 -5.29 -9.49 0.79
C ARG A 31 -5.95 -8.42 1.66
N PHE A 32 -6.05 -7.20 1.15
CA PHE A 32 -6.57 -6.03 1.90
C PHE A 32 -8.01 -5.66 1.54
N ARG A 33 -8.67 -6.46 0.68
CA ARG A 33 -10.06 -6.28 0.24
C ARG A 33 -10.35 -4.88 -0.32
N PHE A 34 -9.46 -4.45 -1.22
CA PHE A 34 -9.72 -3.26 -2.04
C PHE A 34 -10.70 -3.60 -3.17
N GLU A 35 -11.74 -2.80 -3.28
CA GLU A 35 -12.82 -2.85 -4.25
C GLU A 35 -12.92 -1.51 -4.99
N GLU A 36 -13.68 -1.49 -6.08
CA GLU A 36 -13.91 -0.26 -6.83
C GLU A 36 -14.74 0.72 -6.00
N GLY A 37 -14.33 2.00 -5.99
CA GLY A 37 -15.00 3.05 -5.20
C GLY A 37 -14.49 3.20 -3.77
N ASP A 38 -13.60 2.31 -3.30
CA ASP A 38 -12.96 2.47 -2.00
C ASP A 38 -12.14 3.77 -1.91
N LEU A 39 -12.21 4.42 -0.76
CA LEU A 39 -11.31 5.52 -0.43
C LEU A 39 -9.90 4.97 -0.16
N VAL A 40 -8.91 5.62 -0.75
CA VAL A 40 -7.49 5.33 -0.53
C VAL A 40 -6.86 6.55 0.12
N VAL A 41 -6.26 6.35 1.29
CA VAL A 41 -5.62 7.41 2.07
C VAL A 41 -4.12 7.24 2.01
N PHE A 42 -3.41 8.34 1.83
CA PHE A 42 -1.95 8.41 1.82
C PHE A 42 -1.49 9.01 3.14
N ILE A 43 -0.68 8.27 3.89
CA ILE A 43 -0.22 8.65 5.24
C ILE A 43 1.30 8.72 5.23
N GLU A 44 1.86 9.77 5.83
CA GLU A 44 3.28 9.84 6.14
C GLU A 44 3.49 9.38 7.59
N GLU A 45 4.24 8.30 7.78
CA GLU A 45 4.59 7.77 9.09
C GLU A 45 6.09 7.47 9.11
N GLU A 46 6.83 8.09 10.03
CA GLU A 46 8.28 7.93 10.17
C GLU A 46 9.06 8.16 8.85
N GLY A 47 8.62 9.12 8.04
CA GLY A 47 9.21 9.44 6.74
C GLY A 47 8.96 8.38 5.65
N ARG A 48 8.04 7.44 5.90
CA ARG A 48 7.58 6.44 4.93
C ARG A 48 6.18 6.80 4.45
N LEU A 49 5.92 6.60 3.16
CA LEU A 49 4.58 6.68 2.60
C LEU A 49 3.86 5.35 2.81
N LEU A 50 2.78 5.39 3.59
CA LEU A 50 1.83 4.30 3.74
C LEU A 50 0.58 4.60 2.91
N ILE A 51 -0.05 3.53 2.45
CA ILE A 51 -1.34 3.60 1.75
C ILE A 51 -2.31 2.73 2.53
N GLU A 52 -3.41 3.33 2.96
CA GLU A 52 -4.47 2.67 3.70
C GLU A 52 -5.81 2.78 2.99
N LYS A 53 -6.72 1.87 3.32
CA LYS A 53 -8.11 1.97 2.94
C LYS A 53 -8.80 2.90 3.94
N GLY A 54 -9.49 3.92 3.44
CA GLY A 54 -10.26 4.87 4.25
C GLY A 54 -11.66 4.41 4.60
#